data_AF-A0A1S3C960-F1
#
_entry.id   AF-A0A1S3C960-F1
#
_cell.length_a   1.000
_cell.length_b   1.000
_cell.length_c   1.000
_cell.angle_alpha   90.00
_cell.angle_beta   90.00
_cell.angle_gamma   90.00
#
_symmetry.space_group_name_H-M   'P 1'
#
loop_
_entity.id
_entity.type
_entity.pdbx_description
1 polymer ?
#
loop_
_entity_poly.entity_id
_entity_poly.type
_entity_poly.pdbx_seq_one_letter_code
_entity_poly.pdbx_strand_id
1 'polypeptide(L)'
;MPMPRCFLDITIGGELEGRIVIELYNDLVPKTADNFRALCTGEKGISPNTALPLHFKGVCFHRVIKGFMIQGGDISAGDGTGGESIYGLNFEDENFELKHERKGMLSMANSGPNTNGSQFFITTTRTPHLDGKHVVFGKVVKGMGVVRSIEHVITGENDRPTLDVVIADCGEIPEGSHDGVSNLFKDGDIFPDWPADLDQSPFELSWWMSAVDSIKAFGNVHFKKQDYKMALRKYRKALRYLDICWEREGIDEEKSTCLRKTKSQIFTNSSACKLKLGDLKGALLDTEFAIREGVNNVKAMFRQGQAHMALNDVDSAVESFKRALDLEPNDAGIKKELAAAKKKIADRRDQERKAYGKMFL
;
A
#
# COMPACT_ATOMS: atom_id res chain seq x y z
N MET A 1 -24.07 15.37 19.67
CA MET A 1 -22.59 15.35 19.86
C MET A 1 -21.98 14.88 18.55
N PRO A 2 -20.77 15.31 18.18
CA PRO A 2 -20.09 14.78 17.02
C PRO A 2 -19.84 13.27 17.18
N MET A 3 -19.82 12.55 16.07
CA MET A 3 -19.51 11.12 16.05
C MET A 3 -18.03 10.91 16.44
N PRO A 4 -17.73 10.00 17.39
CA PRO A 4 -16.35 9.67 17.75
C PRO A 4 -15.57 9.16 16.55
N ARG A 5 -14.29 9.52 16.48
CA ARG A 5 -13.38 9.04 15.45
C ARG A 5 -12.27 8.23 16.10
N CYS A 6 -11.99 7.05 15.57
CA CYS A 6 -10.88 6.21 15.97
C CYS A 6 -9.90 6.01 14.82
N PHE A 7 -8.66 5.68 15.14
CA PHE A 7 -7.66 5.30 14.14
C PHE A 7 -7.08 3.92 14.40
N LEU A 8 -6.65 3.27 13.31
CA LEU A 8 -5.86 2.04 13.30
C LEU A 8 -4.62 2.27 12.43
N ASP A 9 -3.43 2.25 13.00
CA ASP A 9 -2.16 2.24 12.28
C ASP A 9 -1.81 0.80 11.91
N ILE A 10 -1.70 0.53 10.61
CA ILE A 10 -1.57 -0.83 10.09
C ILE A 10 -0.14 -1.10 9.66
N THR A 11 0.38 -2.26 10.04
CA THR A 11 1.58 -2.84 9.45
C THR A 11 1.23 -4.06 8.60
N ILE A 12 2.00 -4.29 7.53
CA ILE A 12 1.93 -5.48 6.69
C ILE A 12 3.34 -6.06 6.58
N GLY A 13 3.54 -7.30 7.03
CA GLY A 13 4.86 -7.94 7.07
C GLY A 13 5.87 -7.16 7.94
N GLY A 14 5.39 -6.51 9.01
CA GLY A 14 6.21 -5.70 9.92
C GLY A 14 6.51 -4.27 9.44
N GLU A 15 6.09 -3.88 8.24
CA GLU A 15 6.31 -2.54 7.69
C GLU A 15 5.04 -1.69 7.85
N LEU A 16 5.17 -0.45 8.34
CA LEU A 16 4.03 0.47 8.48
C LEU A 16 3.45 0.80 7.11
N GLU A 17 2.18 0.43 6.90
CA GLU A 17 1.46 0.62 5.65
C GLU A 17 0.68 1.93 5.60
N GLY A 18 0.02 2.29 6.70
CA GLY A 18 -0.73 3.54 6.77
C GLY A 18 -1.74 3.54 7.91
N ARG A 19 -2.50 4.63 8.00
CA ARG A 19 -3.55 4.83 9.00
C ARG A 19 -4.93 4.69 8.38
N ILE A 20 -5.81 3.95 9.04
CA ILE A 20 -7.25 3.91 8.77
C ILE A 20 -7.92 4.80 9.82
N VAL A 21 -8.80 5.71 9.39
CA VAL A 21 -9.61 6.53 10.29
C VAL A 21 -11.07 6.16 10.11
N ILE A 22 -11.76 5.95 11.23
CA ILE A 22 -13.10 5.40 11.31
C ILE A 22 -13.98 6.38 12.09
N GLU A 23 -15.15 6.69 11.55
CA GLU A 23 -16.23 7.38 12.25
C GLU A 23 -17.23 6.36 12.79
N LEU A 24 -17.62 6.49 14.07
CA LEU A 24 -18.51 5.56 14.77
C LEU A 24 -19.91 6.16 14.96
N TYR A 25 -20.96 5.38 14.67
CA TYR A 25 -22.36 5.80 14.73
C TYR A 25 -22.93 5.69 16.15
N ASN A 26 -22.38 6.46 17.09
CA ASN A 26 -22.77 6.43 18.51
C ASN A 26 -24.18 6.98 18.79
N ASP A 27 -24.78 7.67 17.83
CA ASP A 27 -26.17 8.14 17.86
C ASP A 27 -27.18 7.02 17.56
N LEU A 28 -26.80 6.04 16.73
CA LEU A 28 -27.64 4.90 16.34
C LEU A 28 -27.34 3.64 17.13
N VAL A 29 -26.07 3.36 17.39
CA VAL A 29 -25.59 2.14 18.08
C VAL A 29 -24.56 2.49 19.18
N PRO A 30 -24.96 3.24 20.22
CA PRO A 30 -24.06 3.73 21.27
C PRO A 30 -23.27 2.63 21.97
N LYS A 31 -23.87 1.47 22.27
CA LYS A 31 -23.14 0.38 22.95
C LYS A 31 -22.07 -0.22 22.05
N THR A 32 -22.42 -0.46 20.79
CA THR A 32 -21.51 -1.03 19.79
C THR A 32 -20.36 -0.08 19.48
N ALA A 33 -20.66 1.21 19.34
CA ALA A 33 -19.67 2.27 19.14
C ALA A 33 -18.73 2.42 20.35
N ASP A 34 -19.25 2.44 21.58
CA ASP A 34 -18.40 2.58 22.78
C ASP A 34 -17.52 1.34 23.00
N ASN A 35 -18.02 0.14 22.66
CA ASN A 35 -17.20 -1.08 22.68
C ASN A 35 -15.97 -0.95 21.78
N PHE A 36 -16.16 -0.58 20.52
CA PHE A 36 -15.05 -0.42 19.58
C PHE A 36 -14.11 0.72 19.98
N ARG A 37 -14.66 1.86 20.42
CA ARG A 37 -13.88 3.01 20.89
C ARG A 37 -12.99 2.63 22.07
N ALA A 38 -13.55 1.99 23.09
CA ALA A 38 -12.81 1.56 24.27
C ALA A 38 -11.76 0.48 23.97
N LEU A 39 -12.04 -0.42 23.01
CA LEU A 39 -11.04 -1.39 22.52
C LEU A 39 -9.96 -0.72 21.67
N CYS A 40 -10.21 0.43 21.03
CA CYS A 40 -9.16 1.24 20.41
C CYS A 40 -8.27 1.95 21.44
N THR A 41 -8.83 2.44 22.56
CA THR A 41 -8.06 3.17 23.59
C THR A 41 -7.40 2.26 24.62
N GLY A 42 -7.92 1.04 24.82
CA GLY A 42 -7.46 0.14 25.88
C GLY A 42 -7.87 0.56 27.29
N GLU A 43 -8.77 1.54 27.44
CA GLU A 43 -9.09 2.19 28.72
C GLU A 43 -9.75 1.26 29.75
N LYS A 44 -10.29 0.12 29.30
CA LYS A 44 -10.96 -0.86 30.17
C LYS A 44 -9.98 -1.87 30.80
N GLY A 45 -8.68 -1.78 30.49
CA GLY A 45 -7.65 -2.56 31.16
C GLY A 45 -7.64 -4.04 30.76
N ILE A 46 -7.41 -4.92 31.74
CA ILE A 46 -7.30 -6.36 31.55
C ILE A 46 -8.66 -7.01 31.79
N SER A 47 -9.07 -7.90 30.89
CA SER A 47 -10.30 -8.66 31.06
C SER A 47 -10.21 -9.67 32.21
N PRO A 48 -11.25 -9.80 33.05
CA PRO A 48 -11.37 -10.89 34.00
C PRO A 48 -11.63 -12.27 33.37
N ASN A 49 -12.10 -12.34 32.12
CA ASN A 49 -12.46 -13.60 31.46
C ASN A 49 -11.26 -14.25 30.76
N THR A 50 -10.47 -13.45 30.02
CA THR A 50 -9.33 -13.94 29.24
C THR A 50 -7.98 -13.64 29.88
N ALA A 51 -7.94 -12.78 30.90
CA ALA A 51 -6.71 -12.23 31.47
C ALA A 51 -5.81 -11.50 30.45
N LEU A 52 -6.39 -11.04 29.33
CA LEU A 52 -5.72 -10.29 28.28
C LEU A 52 -6.21 -8.83 28.24
N PRO A 53 -5.41 -7.90 27.67
CA PRO A 53 -5.84 -6.51 27.51
C PRO A 53 -7.08 -6.39 26.59
N LEU A 54 -8.06 -5.60 27.01
CA LEU A 54 -9.18 -5.16 26.18
C LEU A 54 -8.71 -4.07 25.22
N HIS A 55 -7.85 -4.42 24.26
CA HIS A 55 -7.16 -3.46 23.39
C HIS A 55 -6.83 -4.06 22.02
N PHE A 56 -7.04 -3.30 20.94
CA PHE A 56 -6.72 -3.74 19.57
C PHE A 56 -5.24 -3.63 19.20
N LYS A 57 -4.42 -2.90 19.97
CA LYS A 57 -2.99 -2.77 19.67
C LYS A 57 -2.30 -4.13 19.71
N GLY A 58 -1.66 -4.49 18.60
CA GLY A 58 -0.99 -5.77 18.38
C GLY A 58 -1.90 -6.85 17.78
N VAL A 59 -3.19 -6.58 17.59
CA VAL A 59 -4.15 -7.56 17.06
C VAL A 59 -4.04 -7.62 15.54
N CYS A 60 -4.13 -8.83 14.99
CA CYS A 60 -4.04 -9.08 13.56
C CYS A 60 -5.40 -9.10 12.85
N PHE A 61 -5.38 -8.80 11.56
CA PHE A 61 -6.44 -9.20 10.63
C PHE A 61 -6.22 -10.68 10.26
N HIS A 62 -6.99 -11.56 10.87
CA HIS A 62 -6.81 -13.01 10.76
C HIS A 62 -7.53 -13.63 9.56
N ARG A 63 -8.44 -12.88 8.91
CA ARG A 63 -9.21 -13.35 7.76
C ARG A 63 -9.45 -12.23 6.74
N VAL A 64 -9.06 -12.45 5.49
CA VAL A 64 -9.18 -11.47 4.40
C VAL A 64 -9.76 -12.13 3.16
N ILE A 65 -10.90 -11.62 2.68
CA ILE A 65 -11.52 -12.14 1.46
C ILE A 65 -11.61 -11.01 0.43
N LYS A 66 -10.80 -11.14 -0.63
CA LYS A 66 -10.75 -10.16 -1.72
C LYS A 66 -12.12 -10.00 -2.38
N GLY A 67 -12.54 -8.75 -2.56
CA GLY A 67 -13.85 -8.43 -3.11
C GLY A 67 -15.00 -8.64 -2.13
N PHE A 68 -14.72 -8.80 -0.83
CA PHE A 68 -15.73 -8.97 0.21
C PHE A 68 -15.45 -8.11 1.45
N MET A 69 -14.49 -8.52 2.30
CA MET A 69 -14.21 -7.87 3.59
C MET A 69 -12.81 -8.22 4.13
N ILE A 70 -12.35 -7.42 5.09
CA ILE A 70 -11.18 -7.72 5.94
C ILE A 70 -11.65 -7.82 7.39
N GLN A 71 -11.30 -8.89 8.11
CA GLN A 71 -11.76 -9.18 9.46
C GLN A 71 -10.59 -9.28 10.45
N GLY A 72 -10.79 -8.65 11.61
CA GLY A 72 -9.84 -8.61 12.72
C GLY A 72 -10.56 -8.52 14.06
N GLY A 73 -9.85 -8.07 15.09
CA GLY A 73 -10.44 -7.83 16.40
C GLY A 73 -10.58 -9.07 17.29
N ASP A 74 -9.97 -10.20 16.94
CA ASP A 74 -9.80 -11.29 17.90
C ASP A 74 -8.64 -10.92 18.84
N ILE A 75 -8.98 -10.29 19.95
CA ILE A 75 -8.02 -9.78 20.95
C ILE A 75 -7.38 -10.88 21.80
N SER A 76 -7.79 -12.16 21.62
CA SER A 76 -7.38 -13.25 22.50
C SER A 76 -6.67 -14.41 21.80
N ALA A 77 -7.28 -15.04 20.80
CA ALA A 77 -6.71 -16.19 20.10
C ALA A 77 -5.98 -15.77 18.81
N GLY A 78 -6.39 -14.66 18.19
CA GLY A 78 -5.79 -14.13 16.96
C GLY A 78 -6.07 -14.98 15.71
N ASP A 79 -7.07 -15.87 15.76
CA ASP A 79 -7.43 -16.79 14.68
C ASP A 79 -8.93 -16.79 14.33
N GLY A 80 -9.73 -16.00 15.06
CA GLY A 80 -11.16 -15.86 14.87
C GLY A 80 -12.00 -16.70 15.82
N THR A 81 -11.39 -17.53 16.68
CA THR A 81 -12.10 -18.34 17.69
C THR A 81 -12.32 -17.62 19.01
N GLY A 82 -11.65 -16.48 19.23
CA GLY A 82 -11.71 -15.72 20.47
C GLY A 82 -12.34 -14.34 20.36
N GLY A 83 -11.99 -13.49 21.32
CA GLY A 83 -12.46 -12.14 21.45
C GLY A 83 -13.51 -12.00 22.56
N GLU A 84 -13.68 -10.78 23.04
CA GLU A 84 -14.71 -10.43 24.01
C GLU A 84 -14.99 -8.93 23.96
N SER A 85 -16.13 -8.51 24.48
CA SER A 85 -16.49 -7.10 24.56
C SER A 85 -16.04 -6.46 25.88
N ILE A 86 -16.13 -5.14 25.95
CA ILE A 86 -15.94 -4.40 27.22
C ILE A 86 -17.05 -4.67 28.25
N TYR A 87 -18.13 -5.35 27.85
CA TYR A 87 -19.28 -5.69 28.69
C TYR A 87 -19.29 -7.14 29.17
N GLY A 88 -18.28 -7.94 28.77
CA GLY A 88 -18.21 -9.38 28.98
C GLY A 88 -17.96 -10.14 27.66
N LEU A 89 -18.08 -11.47 27.69
CA LEU A 89 -17.78 -12.31 26.51
C LEU A 89 -18.55 -11.87 25.26
N ASN A 90 -19.86 -11.64 25.39
CA ASN A 90 -20.72 -11.22 24.29
C ASN A 90 -21.72 -10.13 24.75
N PHE A 91 -22.22 -9.34 23.80
CA PHE A 91 -23.36 -8.45 23.96
C PHE A 91 -24.36 -8.55 22.79
N GLU A 92 -25.54 -7.99 22.99
CA GLU A 92 -26.68 -8.06 22.06
C GLU A 92 -26.46 -7.32 20.73
N ASP A 93 -27.24 -7.70 19.71
CA ASP A 93 -27.36 -6.93 18.48
C ASP A 93 -28.20 -5.68 18.76
N GLU A 94 -27.57 -4.51 18.71
CA GLU A 94 -28.22 -3.27 19.14
C GLU A 94 -29.34 -2.82 18.20
N ASN A 95 -29.09 -2.80 16.88
CA ASN A 95 -30.10 -2.74 15.82
C ASN A 95 -29.48 -3.05 14.44
N PHE A 96 -30.33 -3.11 13.41
CA PHE A 96 -29.94 -3.35 12.01
C PHE A 96 -30.48 -2.27 11.05
N GLU A 97 -30.61 -1.03 11.52
CA GLU A 97 -31.14 0.08 10.70
C GLU A 97 -30.21 0.37 9.51
N LEU A 98 -28.91 0.36 9.77
CA LEU A 98 -27.87 0.58 8.78
C LEU A 98 -27.58 -0.69 7.98
N LYS A 99 -27.41 -0.51 6.67
CA LYS A 99 -27.14 -1.59 5.70
C LYS A 99 -25.70 -1.56 5.21
N HIS A 100 -25.22 -2.69 4.71
CA HIS A 100 -23.89 -2.84 4.14
C HIS A 100 -23.84 -2.36 2.67
N GLU A 101 -24.21 -1.11 2.44
CA GLU A 101 -24.52 -0.59 1.11
C GLU A 101 -23.30 -0.27 0.24
N ARG A 102 -22.11 -0.16 0.83
CA ARG A 102 -20.88 0.29 0.16
C ARG A 102 -19.62 -0.28 0.80
N LYS A 103 -18.47 -0.03 0.16
CA LYS A 103 -17.15 -0.29 0.73
C LYS A 103 -16.88 0.64 1.92
N GLY A 104 -16.06 0.18 2.86
CA GLY A 104 -15.62 0.94 4.03
C GLY A 104 -16.62 0.94 5.17
N MET A 105 -17.68 0.12 5.14
CA MET A 105 -18.59 0.00 6.28
C MET A 105 -17.92 -0.87 7.35
N LEU A 106 -17.97 -0.42 8.60
CA LEU A 106 -17.48 -1.15 9.76
C LEU A 106 -18.65 -1.86 10.43
N SER A 107 -18.51 -3.17 10.68
CA SER A 107 -19.60 -4.02 11.17
C SER A 107 -19.09 -5.14 12.08
N MET A 108 -19.93 -5.58 13.01
CA MET A 108 -19.58 -6.60 14.00
C MET A 108 -19.53 -7.99 13.37
N ALA A 109 -18.47 -8.74 13.65
CA ALA A 109 -18.48 -10.19 13.43
C ALA A 109 -19.19 -10.88 14.60
N ASN A 110 -19.96 -11.92 14.32
CA ASN A 110 -20.69 -12.70 15.32
C ASN A 110 -20.81 -14.17 14.87
N SER A 111 -21.23 -15.04 15.79
CA SER A 111 -21.49 -16.47 15.58
C SER A 111 -22.99 -16.80 15.66
N GLY A 112 -23.84 -15.83 15.31
CA GLY A 112 -25.30 -15.88 15.48
C GLY A 112 -25.84 -14.69 16.26
N PRO A 113 -27.16 -14.60 16.46
CA PRO A 113 -27.80 -13.47 17.13
C PRO A 113 -27.23 -13.21 18.52
N ASN A 114 -26.98 -11.95 18.86
CA ASN A 114 -26.51 -11.49 20.18
C ASN A 114 -25.18 -12.11 20.64
N THR A 115 -24.25 -12.32 19.70
CA THR A 115 -22.90 -12.85 20.00
C THR A 115 -21.80 -11.88 19.57
N ASN A 116 -22.03 -10.59 19.77
CA ASN A 116 -21.05 -9.55 19.45
C ASN A 116 -19.96 -9.53 20.54
N GLY A 117 -18.70 -9.63 20.14
CA GLY A 117 -17.53 -9.54 21.04
C GLY A 117 -16.65 -8.34 20.69
N SER A 118 -15.37 -8.61 20.41
CA SER A 118 -14.41 -7.61 19.89
C SER A 118 -14.19 -7.70 18.38
N GLN A 119 -14.56 -8.81 17.75
CA GLN A 119 -14.28 -9.04 16.34
C GLN A 119 -15.14 -8.13 15.44
N PHE A 120 -14.52 -7.62 14.38
CA PHE A 120 -15.15 -6.73 13.42
C PHE A 120 -14.65 -7.02 12.01
N PHE A 121 -15.38 -6.53 11.02
CA PHE A 121 -14.91 -6.49 9.65
C PHE A 121 -15.15 -5.13 9.00
N ILE A 122 -14.30 -4.80 8.03
CA ILE A 122 -14.45 -3.65 7.15
C ILE A 122 -14.79 -4.16 5.75
N THR A 123 -15.92 -3.72 5.20
CA THR A 123 -16.34 -4.15 3.86
C THR A 123 -15.44 -3.55 2.79
N THR A 124 -15.15 -4.30 1.74
CA THR A 124 -14.43 -3.80 0.55
C THR A 124 -15.34 -3.67 -0.67
N THR A 125 -16.58 -4.13 -0.56
CA THR A 125 -17.64 -3.97 -1.55
C THR A 125 -19.00 -3.82 -0.84
N ARG A 126 -20.09 -3.71 -1.61
CA ARG A 126 -21.46 -3.77 -1.09
C ARG A 126 -21.82 -5.23 -0.71
N THR A 127 -22.30 -5.48 0.50
CA THR A 127 -22.50 -6.83 1.05
C THR A 127 -23.90 -7.03 1.66
N PRO A 128 -24.99 -6.94 0.85
CA PRO A 128 -26.36 -6.89 1.36
C PRO A 128 -26.84 -8.21 1.99
N HIS A 129 -26.15 -9.32 1.73
CA HIS A 129 -26.46 -10.62 2.34
C HIS A 129 -26.13 -10.69 3.84
N LEU A 130 -25.44 -9.67 4.37
CA LEU A 130 -25.13 -9.46 5.78
C LEU A 130 -26.15 -8.55 6.49
N ASP A 131 -27.04 -7.90 5.75
CA ASP A 131 -28.06 -7.00 6.31
C ASP A 131 -29.01 -7.79 7.23
N GLY A 132 -29.33 -7.22 8.40
CA GLY A 132 -30.15 -7.88 9.42
C GLY A 132 -29.44 -8.99 10.21
N LYS A 133 -28.14 -9.21 9.98
CA LYS A 133 -27.34 -10.25 10.66
C LYS A 133 -26.13 -9.70 11.40
N HIS A 134 -25.56 -8.59 10.92
CA HIS A 134 -24.38 -7.96 11.50
C HIS A 134 -24.67 -6.48 11.74
N VAL A 135 -24.37 -6.00 12.95
CA VAL A 135 -24.59 -4.60 13.34
C VAL A 135 -23.56 -3.73 12.64
N VAL A 136 -24.01 -2.85 11.75
CA VAL A 136 -23.18 -1.81 11.14
C VAL A 136 -23.05 -0.66 12.13
N PHE A 137 -21.83 -0.28 12.49
CA PHE A 137 -21.60 0.68 13.57
C PHE A 137 -20.57 1.77 13.26
N GLY A 138 -20.04 1.80 12.04
CA GLY A 138 -19.20 2.90 11.59
C GLY A 138 -18.87 2.85 10.11
N LYS A 139 -17.99 3.75 9.69
CA LYS A 139 -17.40 3.77 8.35
C LYS A 139 -15.97 4.28 8.37
N VAL A 140 -15.18 3.83 7.42
CA VAL A 140 -13.86 4.39 7.10
C VAL A 140 -14.06 5.76 6.44
N VAL A 141 -13.47 6.79 7.04
CA VAL A 141 -13.49 8.17 6.53
C VAL A 141 -12.16 8.60 5.91
N LYS A 142 -11.04 7.97 6.32
CA LYS A 142 -9.72 8.11 5.67
C LYS A 142 -8.99 6.77 5.66
N GLY A 143 -8.08 6.57 4.72
CA GLY A 143 -7.26 5.36 4.67
C GLY A 143 -7.94 4.17 4.03
N MET A 144 -8.97 4.39 3.20
CA MET A 144 -9.59 3.30 2.43
C MET A 144 -8.58 2.62 1.50
N GLY A 145 -7.54 3.33 1.08
CA GLY A 145 -6.43 2.73 0.34
C GLY A 145 -5.60 1.75 1.16
N VAL A 146 -5.47 1.95 2.48
CA VAL A 146 -4.84 0.98 3.40
C VAL A 146 -5.70 -0.27 3.52
N VAL A 147 -7.01 -0.12 3.64
CA VAL A 147 -7.97 -1.25 3.60
C VAL A 147 -7.81 -2.05 2.30
N ARG A 148 -7.63 -1.38 1.16
CA ARG A 148 -7.35 -2.04 -0.13
C ARG A 148 -5.99 -2.74 -0.16
N SER A 149 -4.95 -2.16 0.46
CA SER A 149 -3.66 -2.83 0.60
C SER A 149 -3.80 -4.14 1.38
N ILE A 150 -4.55 -4.14 2.50
CA ILE A 150 -4.84 -5.35 3.28
C ILE A 150 -5.60 -6.38 2.43
N GLU A 151 -6.65 -5.95 1.73
CA GLU A 151 -7.47 -6.82 0.86
C GLU A 151 -6.66 -7.54 -0.23
N HIS A 152 -5.55 -6.94 -0.68
CA HIS A 152 -4.70 -7.47 -1.76
C HIS A 152 -3.50 -8.28 -1.25
N VAL A 153 -3.35 -8.45 0.07
CA VAL A 153 -2.39 -9.40 0.61
C VAL A 153 -2.77 -10.81 0.17
N ILE A 154 -1.78 -11.62 -0.23
CA ILE A 154 -1.99 -13.01 -0.61
C ILE A 154 -2.53 -13.76 0.61
N THR A 155 -3.53 -14.62 0.42
CA THR A 155 -4.11 -15.43 1.49
C THR A 155 -3.80 -16.91 1.27
N GLY A 156 -3.64 -17.63 2.37
CA GLY A 156 -3.47 -19.08 2.40
C GLY A 156 -4.77 -19.79 2.79
N GLU A 157 -4.63 -20.89 3.53
CA GLU A 157 -5.76 -21.64 4.07
C GLU A 157 -6.64 -20.76 4.97
N ASN A 158 -7.96 -21.03 4.95
CA ASN A 158 -8.98 -20.31 5.74
C ASN A 158 -8.98 -18.79 5.55
N ASP A 159 -8.57 -18.32 4.36
CA ASP A 159 -8.49 -16.90 4.01
C ASP A 159 -7.51 -16.10 4.89
N ARG A 160 -6.54 -16.76 5.55
CA ARG A 160 -5.56 -16.09 6.41
C ARG A 160 -4.47 -15.41 5.56
N PRO A 161 -4.14 -14.14 5.81
CA PRO A 161 -3.04 -13.46 5.13
C PRO A 161 -1.69 -14.20 5.28
N THR A 162 -0.90 -14.29 4.20
CA THR A 162 0.45 -14.90 4.23
C THR A 162 1.51 -13.99 4.85
N LEU A 163 1.22 -12.70 4.96
CA LEU A 163 2.01 -11.73 5.70
C LEU A 163 1.20 -11.27 6.90
N ASP A 164 1.86 -11.08 8.04
CA ASP A 164 1.18 -10.55 9.23
C ASP A 164 0.64 -9.15 8.95
N VAL A 165 -0.67 -8.99 9.07
CA VAL A 165 -1.36 -7.71 8.99
C VAL A 165 -1.83 -7.33 10.38
N VAL A 166 -1.19 -6.33 10.99
CA VAL A 166 -1.34 -6.03 12.43
C VAL A 166 -1.71 -4.57 12.65
N ILE A 167 -2.62 -4.34 13.60
CA ILE A 167 -2.92 -3.02 14.16
C ILE A 167 -1.76 -2.65 15.09
N ALA A 168 -0.77 -1.93 14.56
CA ALA A 168 0.45 -1.56 15.29
C ALA A 168 0.19 -0.51 16.37
N ASP A 169 -0.76 0.38 16.13
CA ASP A 169 -1.25 1.36 17.11
C ASP A 169 -2.72 1.68 16.83
N CYS A 170 -3.45 2.09 17.86
CA CYS A 170 -4.84 2.49 17.73
C CYS A 170 -5.23 3.46 18.85
N GLY A 171 -6.35 4.15 18.66
CA GLY A 171 -6.87 5.07 19.66
C GLY A 171 -8.02 5.91 19.15
N GLU A 172 -8.51 6.78 20.02
CA GLU A 172 -9.50 7.79 19.71
C GLU A 172 -8.80 9.09 19.24
N ILE A 173 -9.38 9.74 18.23
CA ILE A 173 -8.94 11.05 17.74
C ILE A 173 -9.81 12.11 18.43
N PRO A 174 -9.22 12.99 19.26
CA PRO A 174 -9.98 14.05 19.90
C PRO A 174 -10.63 14.99 18.88
N GLU A 175 -11.78 15.55 19.25
CA GLU A 175 -12.46 16.54 18.42
C GLU A 175 -11.52 17.72 18.08
N GLY A 176 -11.56 18.16 16.82
CA GLY A 176 -10.68 19.23 16.31
C GLY A 176 -9.22 18.83 16.06
N SER A 177 -8.82 17.60 16.39
CA SER A 177 -7.47 17.11 16.08
C SER A 177 -7.35 16.64 14.63
N HIS A 178 -6.14 16.73 14.08
CA HIS A 178 -5.81 16.19 12.76
C HIS A 178 -5.87 14.66 12.76
N ASP A 179 -6.35 14.10 11.65
CA ASP A 179 -6.52 12.65 11.45
C ASP A 179 -5.19 11.86 11.47
N GLY A 180 -4.06 12.54 11.25
CA GLY A 180 -2.73 11.94 11.26
C GLY A 180 -2.44 11.09 10.01
N VAL A 181 -3.20 11.27 8.93
CA VAL A 181 -2.95 10.60 7.63
C VAL A 181 -1.87 11.28 6.79
N SER A 182 -1.54 12.53 7.11
CA SER A 182 -0.43 13.29 6.54
C SER A 182 0.80 13.23 7.45
N ASN A 183 2.00 13.27 6.87
CA ASN A 183 3.28 13.21 7.60
C ASN A 183 3.38 12.03 8.58
N LEU A 184 2.74 10.90 8.26
CA LEU A 184 2.70 9.70 9.11
C LEU A 184 4.10 9.18 9.46
N PHE A 185 5.03 9.28 8.50
CA PHE A 185 6.42 8.85 8.66
C PHE A 185 7.34 9.91 9.27
N LYS A 186 6.79 11.07 9.67
CA LYS A 186 7.51 12.20 10.29
C LYS A 186 8.70 12.68 9.46
N ASP A 187 8.59 12.60 8.14
CA ASP A 187 9.64 12.99 7.18
C ASP A 187 9.40 14.34 6.50
N GLY A 188 8.34 15.05 6.90
CA GLY A 188 7.96 16.38 6.40
C GLY A 188 7.02 16.35 5.19
N ASP A 189 6.67 15.17 4.69
CA ASP A 189 5.71 15.03 3.60
C ASP A 189 4.27 15.27 4.11
N ILE A 190 3.73 16.45 3.79
CA ILE A 190 2.42 16.90 4.27
C ILE A 190 1.23 16.31 3.51
N PHE A 191 1.47 15.58 2.43
CA PHE A 191 0.40 15.00 1.63
C PHE A 191 -0.04 13.67 2.26
N PRO A 192 -1.33 13.31 2.26
CA PRO A 192 -1.76 11.97 2.63
C PRO A 192 -1.24 10.94 1.62
N ASP A 193 -1.05 9.69 2.04
CA ASP A 193 -0.56 8.63 1.14
C ASP A 193 -1.50 8.33 -0.03
N TRP A 194 -2.80 8.60 0.15
CA TRP A 194 -3.83 8.47 -0.88
C TRP A 194 -4.45 9.85 -1.17
N PRO A 195 -4.47 10.31 -2.44
CA PRO A 195 -5.06 11.59 -2.81
C PRO A 195 -6.50 11.81 -2.36
N ALA A 196 -7.29 10.73 -2.32
CA ALA A 196 -8.69 10.76 -1.90
C ALA A 196 -8.87 11.11 -0.41
N ASP A 197 -7.80 11.02 0.40
CA ASP A 197 -7.81 11.34 1.82
C ASP A 197 -7.48 12.83 2.07
N LEU A 198 -7.27 13.65 1.04
CA LEU A 198 -7.15 15.10 1.22
C LEU A 198 -8.45 15.67 1.82
N ASP A 199 -8.34 16.60 2.77
CA ASP A 199 -9.50 17.28 3.36
C ASP A 199 -10.23 18.16 2.34
N GLN A 200 -9.46 18.76 1.44
CA GLN A 200 -9.98 19.53 0.30
C GLN A 200 -9.25 19.05 -0.94
N SER A 201 -9.99 18.72 -2.00
CA SER A 201 -9.41 18.40 -3.30
C SER A 201 -9.20 19.69 -4.09
N PRO A 202 -7.96 20.15 -4.31
CA PRO A 202 -7.72 21.40 -5.02
C PRO A 202 -8.17 21.29 -6.48
N PHE A 203 -8.72 22.39 -7.01
CA PHE A 203 -9.22 22.44 -8.38
C PHE A 203 -8.06 22.60 -9.38
N GLU A 204 -7.06 23.43 -9.05
CA GLU A 204 -6.01 23.80 -9.98
C GLU A 204 -5.03 22.64 -10.24
N LEU A 205 -4.84 22.30 -11.52
CA LEU A 205 -3.86 21.31 -11.96
C LEU A 205 -2.42 21.65 -11.52
N SER A 206 -2.06 22.93 -11.45
CA SER A 206 -0.72 23.38 -11.01
C SER A 206 -0.40 22.95 -9.58
N TRP A 207 -1.41 22.93 -8.70
CA TRP A 207 -1.25 22.43 -7.33
C TRP A 207 -0.91 20.95 -7.32
N TRP A 208 -1.64 20.15 -8.10
CA TRP A 208 -1.40 18.70 -8.23
C TRP A 208 -0.02 18.39 -8.80
N MET A 209 0.38 19.10 -9.85
CA MET A 209 1.74 18.99 -10.41
C MET A 209 2.81 19.31 -9.37
N SER A 210 2.62 20.37 -8.59
CA SER A 210 3.54 20.76 -7.50
C SER A 210 3.60 19.70 -6.40
N ALA A 211 2.47 19.09 -6.04
CA ALA A 211 2.41 17.99 -5.08
C ALA A 211 3.19 16.77 -5.58
N VAL A 212 3.01 16.39 -6.85
CA VAL A 212 3.75 15.29 -7.49
C VAL A 212 5.26 15.54 -7.42
N ASP A 213 5.71 16.74 -7.79
CA ASP A 213 7.14 17.07 -7.78
C ASP A 213 7.73 17.08 -6.37
N SER A 214 6.98 17.60 -5.39
CA SER A 214 7.36 17.57 -3.98
C SER A 214 7.50 16.13 -3.45
N ILE A 215 6.50 15.28 -3.67
CA ILE A 215 6.51 13.87 -3.23
C ILE A 215 7.66 13.10 -3.92
N LYS A 216 7.86 13.32 -5.22
CA LYS A 216 8.99 12.75 -5.97
C LYS A 216 10.33 13.19 -5.37
N ALA A 217 10.46 14.45 -4.95
CA ALA A 217 11.65 14.96 -4.30
C ALA A 217 11.94 14.26 -2.96
N PHE A 218 10.92 13.99 -2.13
CA PHE A 218 11.08 13.15 -0.94
C PHE A 218 11.58 11.74 -1.25
N GLY A 219 11.07 11.13 -2.33
CA GLY A 219 11.60 9.85 -2.82
C GLY A 219 13.10 9.92 -3.15
N ASN A 220 13.54 11.00 -3.80
CA ASN A 220 14.96 11.22 -4.09
C ASN A 220 15.81 11.41 -2.82
N VAL A 221 15.27 12.06 -1.79
CA VAL A 221 15.95 12.23 -0.50
C VAL A 221 16.18 10.87 0.17
N HIS A 222 15.15 10.03 0.23
CA HIS A 222 15.26 8.68 0.79
C HIS A 222 16.20 7.79 -0.02
N PHE A 223 16.16 7.90 -1.36
CA PHE A 223 17.09 7.18 -2.22
C PHE A 223 18.56 7.53 -1.92
N LYS A 224 18.87 8.81 -1.72
CA LYS A 224 20.22 9.27 -1.35
C LYS A 224 20.67 8.74 0.01
N LYS A 225 19.73 8.55 0.94
CA LYS A 225 19.95 7.91 2.25
C LYS A 225 20.06 6.38 2.17
N GLN A 226 19.93 5.80 0.97
CA GLN A 226 19.89 4.35 0.74
C GLN A 226 18.67 3.65 1.37
N ASP A 227 17.65 4.41 1.78
CA ASP A 227 16.35 3.86 2.17
C ASP A 227 15.50 3.64 0.91
N TYR A 228 15.81 2.55 0.21
CA TYR A 228 15.16 2.23 -1.06
C TYR A 228 13.69 1.82 -0.90
N LYS A 229 13.30 1.29 0.27
CA LYS A 229 11.89 0.94 0.56
C LYS A 229 11.05 2.21 0.69
N MET A 230 11.49 3.17 1.48
CA MET A 230 10.79 4.44 1.64
C MET A 230 10.81 5.27 0.35
N ALA A 231 11.94 5.28 -0.37
CA ALA A 231 12.02 5.92 -1.69
C ALA A 231 10.95 5.36 -2.65
N LEU A 232 10.83 4.03 -2.73
CA LEU A 232 9.83 3.36 -3.55
C LEU A 232 8.39 3.71 -3.13
N ARG A 233 8.11 3.78 -1.82
CA ARG A 233 6.82 4.22 -1.28
C ARG A 233 6.46 5.63 -1.76
N LYS A 234 7.41 6.57 -1.67
CA LYS A 234 7.20 7.97 -2.15
C LYS A 234 7.02 8.04 -3.66
N TYR A 235 7.77 7.27 -4.45
CA TYR A 235 7.57 7.24 -5.90
C TYR A 235 6.20 6.68 -6.30
N ARG A 236 5.72 5.61 -5.64
CA ARG A 236 4.37 5.08 -5.84
C ARG A 236 3.30 6.10 -5.46
N LYS A 237 3.51 6.83 -4.36
CA LYS A 237 2.63 7.94 -3.96
C LYS A 237 2.60 9.05 -5.01
N ALA A 238 3.75 9.47 -5.52
CA ALA A 238 3.84 10.47 -6.59
C ALA A 238 3.07 10.02 -7.85
N LEU A 239 3.13 8.73 -8.21
CA LEU A 239 2.31 8.18 -9.31
C LEU A 239 0.81 8.29 -9.02
N ARG A 240 0.35 7.95 -7.81
CA ARG A 240 -1.08 8.12 -7.44
C ARG A 240 -1.55 9.56 -7.59
N TYR A 241 -0.74 10.53 -7.17
CA TYR A 241 -1.06 11.95 -7.34
C TYR A 241 -1.02 12.37 -8.82
N LEU A 242 -0.08 11.81 -9.59
CA LEU A 242 0.05 12.09 -11.02
C LEU A 242 -1.13 11.54 -11.82
N ASP A 243 -1.68 10.39 -11.43
CA ASP A 243 -2.87 9.82 -12.08
C ASP A 243 -4.07 10.77 -11.97
N ILE A 244 -4.25 11.43 -10.81
CA ILE A 244 -5.29 12.45 -10.62
C ILE A 244 -5.08 13.67 -11.52
N CYS A 245 -3.84 14.05 -11.85
CA CYS A 245 -3.58 15.16 -12.78
C CYS A 245 -4.26 14.95 -14.14
N TRP A 246 -4.34 13.71 -14.62
CA TRP A 246 -4.97 13.38 -15.91
C TRP A 246 -6.49 13.53 -15.92
N GLU A 247 -7.11 13.59 -14.75
CA GLU A 247 -8.56 13.80 -14.58
C GLU A 247 -8.91 15.28 -14.44
N ARG A 248 -7.92 16.19 -14.37
CA ARG A 248 -8.13 17.63 -14.19
C ARG A 248 -8.34 18.34 -15.51
N GLU A 249 -9.10 19.43 -15.45
CA GLU A 249 -9.25 20.37 -16.55
C GLU A 249 -7.97 21.20 -16.76
N GLY A 250 -7.83 21.79 -17.96
CA GLY A 250 -6.72 22.70 -18.27
C GLY A 250 -5.39 22.03 -18.63
N ILE A 251 -5.41 20.74 -18.98
CA ILE A 251 -4.26 20.04 -19.58
C ILE A 251 -4.14 20.47 -21.05
N ASP A 252 -3.13 21.27 -21.33
CA ASP A 252 -2.66 21.57 -22.68
C ASP A 252 -1.52 20.61 -23.09
N GLU A 253 -1.04 20.74 -24.32
CA GLU A 253 0.01 19.88 -24.88
C GLU A 253 1.34 19.98 -24.09
N GLU A 254 1.68 21.17 -23.60
CA GLU A 254 2.88 21.41 -22.81
C GLU A 254 2.80 20.69 -21.46
N LYS A 255 1.69 20.85 -20.74
CA LYS A 255 1.46 20.18 -19.45
C LYS A 255 1.37 18.67 -19.61
N SER A 256 0.70 18.19 -20.65
CA SER A 256 0.65 16.75 -20.98
C SER A 256 2.06 16.19 -21.17
N THR A 257 2.91 16.89 -21.93
CA THR A 257 4.32 16.51 -22.13
C THR A 257 5.09 16.52 -20.81
N CYS A 258 4.87 17.52 -19.96
CA CYS A 258 5.48 17.62 -18.63
C CYS A 258 5.08 16.44 -17.73
N LEU A 259 3.78 16.11 -17.66
CA LEU A 259 3.26 14.99 -16.87
C LEU A 259 3.85 13.65 -17.33
N ARG A 260 3.92 13.40 -18.64
CA ARG A 260 4.54 12.17 -19.19
C ARG A 260 6.02 12.09 -18.84
N LYS A 261 6.75 13.20 -18.97
CA LYS A 261 8.16 13.27 -18.58
C LYS A 261 8.34 12.98 -17.09
N THR A 262 7.51 13.55 -16.23
CA THR A 262 7.54 13.29 -14.79
C THR A 262 7.21 11.84 -14.46
N LYS A 263 6.19 11.25 -15.09
CA LYS A 263 5.86 9.83 -14.96
C LYS A 263 7.03 8.93 -15.36
N SER A 264 7.66 9.22 -16.48
CA SER A 264 8.87 8.52 -16.96
C SER A 264 10.03 8.60 -15.96
N GLN A 265 10.27 9.78 -15.37
CA GLN A 265 11.29 9.97 -14.32
C GLN A 265 10.97 9.15 -13.07
N ILE A 266 9.72 9.16 -12.60
CA ILE A 266 9.32 8.42 -11.40
C ILE A 266 9.53 6.92 -11.60
N PHE A 267 9.10 6.36 -12.74
CA PHE A 267 9.37 4.95 -13.05
C PHE A 267 10.86 4.63 -13.17
N THR A 268 11.65 5.52 -13.76
CA THR A 268 13.12 5.36 -13.82
C THR A 268 13.74 5.26 -12.43
N ASN A 269 13.31 6.12 -11.50
CA ASN A 269 13.79 6.11 -10.12
C ASN A 269 13.28 4.90 -9.33
N SER A 270 12.03 4.51 -9.55
CA SER A 270 11.40 3.32 -8.97
C SER A 270 12.16 2.05 -9.40
N SER A 271 12.49 1.91 -10.69
CA SER A 271 13.32 0.81 -11.20
C SER A 271 14.69 0.75 -10.50
N ALA A 272 15.34 1.90 -10.31
CA ALA A 272 16.61 1.94 -9.61
C ALA A 272 16.51 1.45 -8.15
N CYS A 273 15.41 1.76 -7.45
CA CYS A 273 15.14 1.22 -6.11
C CYS A 273 14.94 -0.30 -6.15
N LYS A 274 14.13 -0.79 -7.08
CA LYS A 274 13.81 -2.22 -7.21
C LYS A 274 15.05 -3.05 -7.56
N LEU A 275 15.94 -2.56 -8.43
CA LEU A 275 17.25 -3.19 -8.67
C LEU A 275 18.07 -3.33 -7.39
N LYS A 276 18.07 -2.31 -6.53
CA LYS A 276 18.78 -2.35 -5.24
C LYS A 276 18.14 -3.29 -4.23
N LEU A 277 16.82 -3.46 -4.29
CA LEU A 277 16.05 -4.36 -3.45
C LEU A 277 15.99 -5.81 -3.99
N GLY A 278 16.55 -6.08 -5.17
CA GLY A 278 16.53 -7.40 -5.80
C GLY A 278 15.23 -7.77 -6.53
N ASP A 279 14.26 -6.85 -6.63
CA ASP A 279 13.04 -7.03 -7.44
C ASP A 279 13.34 -6.77 -8.92
N LEU A 280 14.04 -7.71 -9.55
CA LEU A 280 14.53 -7.56 -10.92
C LEU A 280 13.40 -7.51 -11.95
N LYS A 281 12.34 -8.31 -11.76
CA LYS A 281 11.17 -8.32 -12.65
C LYS A 281 10.39 -7.01 -12.55
N GLY A 282 10.16 -6.54 -11.32
CA GLY A 282 9.50 -5.25 -11.13
C GLY A 282 10.34 -4.07 -11.62
N ALA A 283 11.67 -4.16 -11.52
CA ALA A 283 12.57 -3.14 -12.07
C ALA A 283 12.50 -3.08 -13.61
N LEU A 284 12.43 -4.24 -14.27
CA LEU A 284 12.28 -4.34 -15.72
C LEU A 284 10.94 -3.73 -16.16
N LEU A 285 9.84 -4.11 -15.52
CA LEU A 285 8.52 -3.56 -15.81
C LEU A 285 8.47 -2.02 -15.68
N ASP A 286 9.08 -1.48 -14.63
CA ASP A 286 9.16 -0.02 -14.45
C ASP A 286 9.95 0.65 -15.59
N THR A 287 11.03 0.01 -16.10
CA THR A 287 11.78 0.58 -17.23
C THR A 287 10.97 0.61 -18.51
N GLU A 288 10.14 -0.41 -18.76
CA GLU A 288 9.24 -0.44 -19.91
C GLU A 288 8.23 0.71 -19.86
N PHE A 289 7.60 0.93 -18.70
CA PHE A 289 6.72 2.09 -18.49
C PHE A 289 7.47 3.42 -18.64
N ALA A 290 8.69 3.51 -18.11
CA ALA A 290 9.50 4.72 -18.24
C ALA A 290 9.83 5.05 -19.71
N ILE A 291 10.20 4.05 -20.51
CA ILE A 291 10.53 4.22 -21.93
C ILE A 291 9.27 4.56 -22.75
N ARG A 292 8.12 3.97 -22.42
CA ARG A 292 6.86 4.25 -23.10
C ARG A 292 6.39 5.70 -22.91
N GLU A 293 6.58 6.25 -21.71
CA GLU A 293 6.13 7.62 -21.38
C GLU A 293 7.17 8.69 -21.73
N GLY A 294 8.46 8.34 -21.71
CA GLY A 294 9.55 9.28 -21.96
C GLY A 294 10.20 9.06 -23.31
N VAL A 295 10.03 10.02 -24.22
CA VAL A 295 10.79 10.03 -25.49
C VAL A 295 12.29 10.04 -25.16
N ASN A 296 13.02 9.05 -25.67
CA ASN A 296 14.48 8.94 -25.57
C ASN A 296 15.03 8.97 -24.12
N ASN A 297 14.34 8.34 -23.16
CA ASN A 297 14.85 8.25 -21.78
C ASN A 297 16.03 7.27 -21.68
N VAL A 298 17.24 7.79 -21.88
CA VAL A 298 18.52 7.05 -21.83
C VAL A 298 18.72 6.35 -20.48
N LYS A 299 18.39 7.03 -19.38
CA LYS A 299 18.53 6.46 -18.03
C LYS A 299 17.64 5.24 -17.84
N ALA A 300 16.41 5.25 -18.35
CA ALA A 300 15.52 4.09 -18.30
C ALA A 300 16.07 2.92 -19.11
N MET A 301 16.58 3.17 -20.33
CA MET A 301 17.21 2.13 -21.17
C MET A 301 18.47 1.54 -20.50
N PHE A 302 19.28 2.38 -19.87
CA PHE A 302 20.43 1.94 -19.10
C PHE A 302 20.02 1.05 -17.91
N ARG A 303 19.00 1.46 -17.14
CA ARG A 303 18.45 0.62 -16.05
C ARG A 303 17.84 -0.68 -16.55
N GLN A 304 17.20 -0.66 -17.73
CA GLN A 304 16.65 -1.86 -18.38
C GLN A 304 17.77 -2.86 -18.68
N GLY A 305 18.88 -2.39 -19.26
CA GLY A 305 20.06 -3.23 -19.50
C GLY A 305 20.64 -3.83 -18.22
N GLN A 306 20.69 -3.04 -17.13
CA GLN A 306 21.10 -3.55 -15.82
C GLN A 306 20.15 -4.62 -15.26
N ALA A 307 18.84 -4.45 -15.44
CA ALA A 307 17.84 -5.45 -15.04
C ALA A 307 18.00 -6.76 -15.82
N HIS A 308 18.13 -6.70 -17.15
CA HIS A 308 18.38 -7.87 -17.99
C HIS A 308 19.70 -8.57 -17.62
N MET A 309 20.77 -7.83 -17.37
CA MET A 309 22.04 -8.39 -16.90
C MET A 309 21.87 -9.19 -15.60
N ALA A 310 21.12 -8.63 -14.64
CA ALA A 310 20.85 -9.27 -13.36
C ALA A 310 19.94 -10.51 -13.51
N LEU A 311 19.03 -10.52 -14.48
CA LEU A 311 18.20 -11.67 -14.85
C LEU A 311 18.93 -12.72 -15.70
N ASN A 312 20.22 -12.50 -15.99
CA ASN A 312 21.04 -13.34 -16.88
C ASN A 312 20.57 -13.37 -18.35
N ASP A 313 19.75 -12.42 -18.75
CA ASP A 313 19.30 -12.21 -20.12
C ASP A 313 20.26 -11.25 -20.85
N VAL A 314 21.44 -11.77 -21.16
CA VAL A 314 22.56 -10.93 -21.61
C VAL A 314 22.33 -10.35 -23.02
N ASP A 315 21.60 -11.05 -23.87
CA ASP A 315 21.34 -10.62 -25.24
C ASP A 315 20.44 -9.37 -25.25
N SER A 316 19.34 -9.38 -24.48
CA SER A 316 18.47 -8.21 -24.31
C SER A 316 19.18 -7.07 -23.58
N ALA A 317 20.07 -7.37 -22.63
CA ALA A 317 20.88 -6.33 -21.99
C ALA A 317 21.74 -5.56 -22.98
N VAL A 318 22.40 -6.25 -23.92
CA VAL A 318 23.21 -5.62 -24.97
C VAL A 318 22.36 -4.72 -25.85
N GLU A 319 21.15 -5.13 -26.20
CA GLU A 319 20.22 -4.32 -26.98
C GLU A 319 19.83 -3.03 -26.25
N SER A 320 19.43 -3.13 -24.98
CA SER A 320 19.09 -1.96 -24.17
C SER A 320 20.26 -0.98 -24.02
N PHE A 321 21.47 -1.49 -23.77
CA PHE A 321 22.66 -0.64 -23.67
C PHE A 321 23.07 0.00 -25.00
N LYS A 322 22.89 -0.69 -26.14
CA LYS A 322 23.12 -0.10 -27.47
C LYS A 322 22.17 1.06 -27.72
N ARG A 323 20.87 0.85 -27.50
CA ARG A 323 19.86 1.92 -27.65
C ARG A 323 20.17 3.14 -26.77
N ALA A 324 20.63 2.91 -25.55
CA ALA A 324 21.07 3.98 -24.65
C ALA A 324 22.32 4.70 -25.20
N LEU A 325 23.30 3.96 -25.70
CA LEU A 325 24.54 4.52 -26.25
C LEU A 325 24.33 5.27 -27.57
N ASP A 326 23.38 4.85 -28.40
CA ASP A 326 23.04 5.54 -29.65
C ASP A 326 22.52 6.96 -29.37
N LEU A 327 21.86 7.16 -28.23
CA LEU A 327 21.37 8.46 -27.77
C LEU A 327 22.44 9.28 -27.03
N GLU A 328 23.32 8.63 -26.26
CA GLU A 328 24.44 9.28 -25.54
C GLU A 328 25.80 8.60 -25.86
N PRO A 329 26.38 8.83 -27.06
CA PRO A 329 27.55 8.08 -27.54
C PRO A 329 28.83 8.28 -26.73
N ASN A 330 28.86 9.28 -25.85
CA ASN A 330 30.03 9.64 -25.04
C ASN A 330 29.93 9.18 -23.58
N ASP A 331 28.82 8.57 -23.16
CA ASP A 331 28.67 8.12 -21.78
C ASP A 331 29.59 6.92 -21.47
N ALA A 332 30.52 7.14 -20.54
CA ALA A 332 31.50 6.12 -20.15
C ALA A 332 30.87 4.97 -19.36
N GLY A 333 29.79 5.22 -18.62
CA GLY A 333 29.06 4.22 -17.85
C GLY A 333 28.35 3.22 -18.75
N ILE A 334 27.63 3.71 -19.76
CA ILE A 334 26.95 2.88 -20.77
C ILE A 334 27.98 2.04 -21.54
N LYS A 335 29.09 2.64 -21.99
CA LYS A 335 30.16 1.92 -22.70
C LYS A 335 30.73 0.78 -21.86
N LYS A 336 30.97 1.02 -20.57
CA LYS A 336 31.51 0.02 -19.63
C LYS A 336 30.56 -1.17 -19.47
N GLU A 337 29.28 -0.92 -19.20
CA GLU A 337 28.28 -1.98 -19.03
C GLU A 337 28.04 -2.75 -20.32
N LEU A 338 27.98 -2.06 -21.47
CA LEU A 338 27.87 -2.70 -22.78
C LEU A 338 29.07 -3.61 -23.08
N ALA A 339 30.29 -3.17 -22.75
CA ALA A 339 31.49 -3.99 -22.92
C ALA A 339 31.46 -5.24 -22.02
N ALA A 340 31.01 -5.09 -20.77
CA ALA A 340 30.84 -6.20 -19.84
C ALA A 340 29.80 -7.22 -20.34
N ALA A 341 28.66 -6.76 -20.85
CA ALA A 341 27.62 -7.60 -21.42
C ALA A 341 28.12 -8.35 -22.67
N LYS A 342 28.80 -7.66 -23.60
CA LYS A 342 29.40 -8.28 -24.80
C LYS A 342 30.45 -9.33 -24.45
N LYS A 343 31.28 -9.06 -23.44
CA LYS A 343 32.28 -10.04 -22.96
C LYS A 343 31.59 -11.30 -22.44
N LYS A 344 30.51 -11.17 -21.66
CA LYS A 344 29.76 -12.32 -21.13
C LYS A 344 29.15 -13.19 -22.25
N ILE A 345 28.70 -12.59 -23.35
CA ILE A 345 28.26 -13.34 -24.54
C ILE A 345 29.43 -14.09 -25.20
N ALA A 346 30.58 -13.45 -25.35
CA ALA A 346 31.77 -14.08 -25.92
C ALA A 346 32.23 -15.27 -25.06
N ASP A 347 32.31 -15.08 -23.74
CA ASP A 347 32.70 -16.14 -22.79
C ASP A 347 31.72 -17.33 -22.84
N ARG A 348 30.41 -17.08 -22.94
CA ARG A 348 29.37 -18.12 -23.10
C ARG A 348 29.60 -18.93 -24.39
N ARG A 349 29.80 -18.25 -25.52
CA ARG A 349 30.07 -18.89 -26.82
C ARG A 349 31.34 -19.74 -26.81
N ASP A 350 32.40 -19.25 -26.15
CA ASP A 350 33.66 -19.98 -26.01
C ASP A 350 33.50 -21.24 -25.15
N GLN A 351 32.69 -21.17 -24.09
CA GLN A 351 32.35 -22.34 -23.26
C GLN A 351 31.54 -23.37 -24.03
N GLU A 352 30.50 -22.95 -24.75
CA GLU A 352 29.69 -23.82 -25.62
C GLU A 352 30.57 -24.52 -26.65
N ARG A 353 31.45 -23.77 -27.34
CA ARG A 353 32.39 -24.33 -28.32
C ARG A 353 33.32 -25.39 -27.73
N LYS A 354 33.85 -25.14 -26.52
CA LYS A 354 34.70 -26.10 -25.79
C LYS A 354 33.93 -27.35 -25.37
N ALA A 355 32.66 -27.21 -24.96
CA ALA A 355 31.81 -28.33 -24.57
C ALA A 355 31.49 -29.23 -25.77
N TYR A 356 31.06 -28.64 -26.90
CA TYR A 356 30.83 -29.41 -28.14
C TYR A 356 32.10 -30.09 -28.65
N GLY A 357 33.24 -29.41 -28.62
CA GLY A 357 34.52 -30.01 -29.03
C GLY A 357 34.94 -31.24 -28.22
N LYS A 358 34.47 -31.37 -26.97
CA LYS A 358 34.71 -32.55 -26.10
C LYS A 358 33.70 -33.68 -26.28
N MET A 359 32.55 -33.45 -26.92
CA MET A 359 31.55 -34.48 -27.16
C MET A 359 31.82 -35.30 -28.44
N PHE A 360 32.67 -34.79 -29.34
CA PHE A 360 33.03 -35.43 -30.61
C PHE A 360 34.49 -35.95 -30.64
N LEU A 361 35.16 -35.96 -29.48
CA LEU A 361 36.42 -36.64 -29.19
C LEU A 361 36.12 -37.76 -28.19
#